data_AF-A0A7V9NNK5-F1
#
_entry.id   AF-A0A7V9NNK5-F1
#
_cell.length_a   1.000
_cell.length_b   1.000
_cell.length_c   1.000
_cell.angle_alpha   90.00
_cell.angle_beta   90.00
_cell.angle_gamma   90.00
#
_symmetry.space_group_name_H-M   'P 1'
#
loop_
_entity.id
_entity.type
_entity.pdbx_description
1 polymer ?
#
loop_
_entity_poly.entity_id
_entity_poly.type
_entity_poly.pdbx_seq_one_letter_code
_entity_poly.pdbx_strand_id
1 'polypeptide(L)'
;MNTDESWLALEITVLSEAVEAIEFALNEIGALGTEINLLGKREPQETICVNGYFNQKPNADFIRNELTDALRIYGFSGDTIKKLEWHKVENRDWLAEWKKHWKPTETGKLIIAPSWEKIENTEKIVIRIEPNMAFGTGTHETTRLCLKAIEENYLPEMSFLDVGTGTGILAIAAAKFKVQSSKRSFQTLYL
;
A
#
# COMPACT_ATOMS: atom_id res chain seq x y z
N MET A 1 -20.75 8.60 17.74
CA MET A 1 -19.42 9.25 17.66
C MET A 1 -19.30 9.81 16.26
N ASN A 2 -18.98 11.10 16.12
CA ASN A 2 -19.06 11.88 14.89
C ASN A 2 -18.34 11.20 13.71
N THR A 3 -19.06 10.88 12.64
CA THR A 3 -18.53 10.26 11.41
C THR A 3 -18.56 11.23 10.23
N ASP A 4 -18.12 12.48 10.44
CA ASP A 4 -18.11 13.51 9.39
C ASP A 4 -16.79 14.30 9.40
N GLU A 5 -15.66 13.64 9.61
CA GLU A 5 -14.36 14.21 9.23
C GLU A 5 -14.21 14.06 7.70
N SER A 6 -14.78 15.02 6.97
CA SER A 6 -14.55 15.16 5.53
C SER A 6 -13.31 16.02 5.31
N TRP A 7 -12.27 15.43 4.73
CA TRP A 7 -11.06 16.15 4.36
C TRP A 7 -11.31 16.97 3.09
N LEU A 8 -10.59 18.08 2.96
CA LEU A 8 -10.62 18.95 1.80
C LEU A 8 -9.25 18.92 1.13
N ALA A 9 -9.23 18.81 -0.18
CA ALA A 9 -8.02 18.95 -0.98
C ALA A 9 -8.08 20.25 -1.79
N LEU A 10 -7.02 21.04 -1.71
CA LEU A 10 -6.73 22.14 -2.62
C LEU A 10 -5.80 21.62 -3.71
N GLU A 11 -6.33 21.46 -4.92
CA GLU A 11 -5.60 21.04 -6.10
C GLU A 11 -5.08 22.28 -6.84
N ILE A 12 -3.76 22.38 -7.03
CA ILE A 12 -3.11 23.47 -7.74
C ILE A 12 -2.33 22.90 -8.91
N THR A 13 -2.74 23.22 -10.14
CA THR A 13 -1.94 22.95 -11.33
C THR A 13 -1.04 24.14 -11.61
N VAL A 14 0.26 23.90 -11.65
CA VAL A 14 1.31 24.92 -11.78
C VAL A 14 2.34 24.50 -12.82
N LEU A 15 3.09 25.43 -13.41
CA LEU A 15 4.29 25.10 -14.17
C LEU A 15 5.28 24.30 -13.31
N SER A 16 5.95 23.32 -13.92
CA SER A 16 6.81 22.37 -13.20
C SER A 16 7.95 23.02 -12.38
N GLU A 17 8.47 24.15 -12.85
CA GLU A 17 9.49 24.94 -12.16
C GLU A 17 9.00 25.59 -10.85
N ALA A 18 7.71 25.83 -10.70
CA ALA A 18 7.13 26.53 -9.56
C ALA A 18 6.51 25.58 -8.51
N VAL A 19 6.72 24.26 -8.63
CA VAL A 19 6.19 23.25 -7.68
C VAL A 19 6.66 23.53 -6.25
N GLU A 20 7.95 23.82 -6.06
CA GLU A 20 8.50 24.09 -4.71
C GLU A 20 7.84 25.30 -4.05
N ALA A 21 7.55 26.35 -4.82
CA ALA A 21 6.87 27.53 -4.32
C ALA A 21 5.43 27.20 -3.85
N ILE A 22 4.74 26.33 -4.58
CA ILE A 22 3.39 25.89 -4.21
C ILE A 22 3.42 24.99 -2.97
N GLU A 23 4.35 24.05 -2.88
CA GLU A 23 4.50 23.22 -1.67
C GLU A 23 4.82 24.07 -0.43
N PHE A 24 5.72 25.06 -0.57
CA PHE A 24 6.00 26.03 0.49
C PHE A 24 4.72 26.78 0.91
N ALA A 25 3.98 27.34 -0.05
CA ALA A 25 2.72 28.04 0.25
C ALA A 25 1.70 27.15 0.96
N LEU A 26 1.52 25.91 0.50
CA LEU A 26 0.56 24.97 1.12
C LEU A 26 0.92 24.67 2.58
N ASN A 27 2.21 24.55 2.90
CA ASN A 27 2.66 24.38 4.28
C ASN A 27 2.34 25.61 5.14
N GLU A 28 2.60 26.83 4.66
CA GLU A 28 2.28 28.07 5.38
C GLU A 28 0.76 28.29 5.54
N ILE A 29 -0.03 27.86 4.56
CA ILE A 29 -1.51 27.89 4.62
C ILE A 29 -2.03 26.90 5.70
N GLY A 30 -1.21 25.95 6.14
CA GLY A 30 -1.55 24.96 7.17
C GLY A 30 -2.03 23.63 6.60
N ALA A 31 -1.54 23.22 5.44
CA ALA A 31 -1.81 21.89 4.91
C ALA A 31 -1.27 20.82 5.87
N LEU A 32 -2.07 19.80 6.12
CA LEU A 32 -1.73 18.66 6.97
C LEU A 32 -0.85 17.63 6.24
N GLY A 33 -0.77 17.76 4.91
CA GLY A 33 0.12 17.04 4.03
C GLY A 33 0.01 17.58 2.61
N THR A 34 1.04 17.34 1.81
CA THR A 34 1.08 17.66 0.39
C THR A 34 1.33 16.40 -0.44
N GLU A 35 0.80 16.38 -1.67
CA GLU A 35 1.04 15.33 -2.66
C GLU A 35 1.35 15.98 -4.00
N ILE A 36 2.44 15.56 -4.65
CA ILE A 36 2.73 15.91 -6.05
C ILE A 36 2.22 14.79 -6.94
N ASN A 37 1.17 15.05 -7.72
CA ASN A 37 0.57 14.04 -8.58
C ASN A 37 1.29 13.94 -9.93
N LEU A 38 2.14 12.92 -10.05
CA LEU A 38 2.86 12.54 -11.27
C LEU A 38 2.31 11.24 -11.90
N LEU A 39 1.18 10.72 -11.42
CA LEU A 39 0.73 9.35 -11.72
C LEU A 39 0.58 9.10 -13.23
N GLY A 40 1.27 8.07 -13.71
CA GLY A 40 1.14 7.54 -15.07
C GLY A 40 1.90 8.28 -16.17
N LYS A 41 2.68 9.32 -15.85
CA LYS A 41 3.31 10.19 -16.85
C LYS A 41 4.83 10.00 -16.84
N ARG A 42 5.37 9.47 -17.95
CA ARG A 42 6.79 9.10 -18.12
C ARG A 42 7.65 10.19 -18.75
N GLU A 43 7.04 11.27 -19.24
CA GLU A 43 7.74 12.39 -19.88
C GLU A 43 7.68 13.64 -19.00
N PRO A 44 8.67 14.55 -19.11
CA PRO A 44 8.66 15.83 -18.40
C PRO A 44 7.37 16.58 -18.70
N GLN A 45 6.63 16.95 -17.65
CA GLN A 45 5.44 17.75 -17.84
C GLN A 45 5.75 19.23 -17.73
N GLU A 46 5.14 20.00 -18.63
CA GLU A 46 5.11 21.45 -18.53
C GLU A 46 4.36 21.91 -17.27
N THR A 47 3.31 21.19 -16.88
CA THR A 47 2.53 21.47 -15.67
C THR A 47 2.45 20.27 -14.74
N ILE A 48 2.49 20.54 -13.45
CA ILE A 48 2.41 19.56 -12.38
C ILE A 48 1.25 19.93 -11.46
N CYS A 49 0.59 18.90 -10.92
CA CYS A 49 -0.49 19.05 -9.97
C CYS A 49 0.05 18.83 -8.56
N VAL A 50 -0.15 19.81 -7.67
CA VAL A 50 0.21 19.75 -6.25
C VAL A 50 -1.08 19.86 -5.43
N ASN A 51 -1.30 18.88 -4.56
CA ASN A 51 -2.44 18.81 -3.66
C ASN A 51 -2.01 19.19 -2.25
N GLY A 52 -2.79 20.03 -1.57
CA GLY A 52 -2.70 20.25 -0.12
C GLY A 52 -3.95 19.79 0.59
N TYR A 53 -3.82 19.06 1.70
CA TYR A 53 -4.95 18.50 2.45
C TYR A 53 -5.24 19.27 3.72
N PHE A 54 -6.52 19.52 3.98
CA PHE A 54 -7.00 20.33 5.09
C PHE A 54 -8.20 19.66 5.78
N ASN A 55 -8.28 19.81 7.10
CA ASN A 55 -9.46 19.42 7.88
C ASN A 55 -10.58 20.48 7.77
N GLN A 56 -10.23 21.74 7.52
CA GLN A 56 -11.14 22.87 7.39
C GLN A 56 -10.63 23.82 6.31
N LYS A 57 -11.54 24.45 5.58
CA LYS A 57 -11.16 25.35 4.48
C LYS A 57 -10.54 26.64 5.04
N PRO A 58 -9.28 26.97 4.71
CA PRO A 58 -8.68 28.23 5.10
C PRO A 58 -9.35 29.42 4.40
N ASN A 59 -9.15 30.62 4.94
CA ASN A 59 -9.69 31.85 4.35
C ASN A 59 -9.11 32.10 2.94
N ALA A 60 -9.96 32.51 2.00
CA ALA A 60 -9.58 32.68 0.60
C ALA A 60 -8.54 33.79 0.37
N ASP A 61 -8.62 34.89 1.13
CA ASP A 61 -7.66 35.99 1.04
C ASP A 61 -6.31 35.58 1.63
N PHE A 62 -6.33 34.82 2.73
CA PHE A 62 -5.12 34.24 3.31
C PHE A 62 -4.43 33.30 2.31
N ILE A 63 -5.16 32.36 1.71
CA ILE A 63 -4.62 31.47 0.67
C ILE A 63 -3.99 32.26 -0.48
N ARG A 64 -4.68 33.30 -0.97
CA ARG A 64 -4.19 34.14 -2.06
C ARG A 64 -2.89 34.86 -1.68
N ASN A 65 -2.81 35.40 -0.47
CA ASN A 65 -1.62 36.10 0.02
C ASN A 65 -0.43 35.14 0.11
N GLU A 66 -0.59 34.00 0.77
CA GLU A 66 0.48 33.01 0.92
C GLU A 66 0.99 32.48 -0.43
N LEU A 67 0.08 32.19 -1.37
CA LEU A 67 0.48 31.79 -2.73
C LEU A 67 1.25 32.90 -3.45
N THR A 68 0.81 34.15 -3.31
CA THR A 68 1.45 35.30 -3.97
C THR A 68 2.85 35.55 -3.40
N ASP A 69 2.96 35.49 -2.07
CA ASP A 69 4.23 35.71 -1.37
C ASP A 69 5.22 34.58 -1.65
N ALA A 70 4.77 33.32 -1.63
CA ALA A 70 5.60 32.18 -1.98
C ALA A 70 6.12 32.27 -3.43
N LEU A 71 5.24 32.53 -4.40
CA LEU A 71 5.67 32.70 -5.79
C LEU A 71 6.70 33.83 -5.91
N ARG A 72 6.46 34.97 -5.25
CA ARG A 72 7.40 36.10 -5.24
C ARG A 72 8.76 35.74 -4.63
N ILE A 73 8.79 35.01 -3.51
CA ILE A 73 10.03 34.56 -2.85
C ILE A 73 10.87 33.71 -3.80
N TYR A 74 10.22 32.83 -4.55
CA TYR A 74 10.87 31.93 -5.51
C TYR A 74 11.11 32.57 -6.89
N GLY A 75 10.72 33.84 -7.09
CA GLY A 75 10.94 34.58 -8.34
C GLY A 75 9.95 34.27 -9.45
N PHE A 76 8.79 33.70 -9.12
CA PHE A 76 7.72 33.37 -10.05
C PHE A 76 6.58 34.39 -10.00
N SER A 77 5.85 34.48 -11.11
CA SER A 77 4.63 35.26 -11.24
C SER A 77 3.38 34.39 -11.10
N GLY A 78 2.23 35.02 -10.82
CA GLY A 78 0.96 34.32 -10.59
C GLY A 78 0.41 33.53 -11.79
N ASP A 79 0.89 33.84 -13.01
CA ASP A 79 0.54 33.12 -14.24
C ASP A 79 1.18 31.72 -14.35
N THR A 80 2.12 31.39 -13.46
CA THR A 80 2.63 30.02 -13.30
C THR A 80 1.55 29.07 -12.80
N ILE A 81 0.59 29.55 -12.00
CA ILE A 81 -0.59 28.79 -11.59
C ILE A 81 -1.58 28.77 -12.76
N LYS A 82 -1.84 27.58 -13.28
CA LYS A 82 -2.78 27.35 -14.40
C LYS A 82 -4.19 27.03 -13.93
N LYS A 83 -4.31 26.42 -12.76
CA LYS A 83 -5.60 25.96 -12.22
C LYS A 83 -5.54 25.87 -10.71
N LEU A 84 -6.66 26.19 -10.05
CA LEU A 84 -6.85 26.06 -8.61
C LEU A 84 -8.27 25.58 -8.34
N GLU A 85 -8.42 24.41 -7.73
CA GLU A 85 -9.72 23.80 -7.44
C GLU A 85 -9.77 23.19 -6.04
N TRP A 86 -10.98 23.14 -5.47
CA TRP A 86 -11.24 22.49 -4.19
C TRP A 86 -12.05 21.23 -4.43
N HIS A 87 -11.62 20.13 -3.82
CA HIS A 87 -12.35 18.87 -3.83
C HIS A 87 -12.58 18.37 -2.41
N LYS A 88 -13.73 17.75 -2.17
CA LYS A 88 -13.93 16.96 -0.96
C LYS A 88 -13.23 15.63 -1.16
N VAL A 89 -12.36 15.28 -0.24
CA VAL A 89 -11.79 13.94 -0.17
C VAL A 89 -12.81 13.07 0.53
N GLU A 90 -13.37 12.13 -0.23
CA GLU A 90 -14.22 11.10 0.37
C GLU A 90 -13.42 10.38 1.45
N ASN A 91 -13.99 10.25 2.64
CA ASN A 91 -13.45 9.39 3.68
C ASN A 91 -13.72 7.92 3.29
N ARG A 92 -13.06 7.48 2.21
CA ARG A 92 -12.99 6.08 1.85
C ARG A 92 -12.07 5.42 2.85
N ASP A 93 -12.57 4.37 3.47
CA ASP A 93 -11.72 3.46 4.21
C ASP A 93 -10.82 2.74 3.21
N TRP A 94 -9.72 3.40 2.83
CA TRP A 94 -8.71 2.88 1.91
C TRP A 94 -8.14 1.55 2.40
N LEU A 95 -8.12 1.33 3.72
CA LEU A 95 -7.77 0.05 4.32
C LEU A 95 -8.83 -1.00 3.97
N ALA A 96 -10.12 -0.69 4.09
CA ALA A 96 -11.19 -1.61 3.68
C ALA A 96 -11.23 -1.85 2.16
N GLU A 97 -11.02 -0.83 1.33
CA GLU A 97 -10.91 -1.02 -0.12
C GLU A 97 -9.71 -1.89 -0.46
N TRP A 98 -8.53 -1.61 0.10
CA TRP A 98 -7.35 -2.44 -0.10
C TRP A 98 -7.57 -3.89 0.37
N LYS A 99 -8.20 -4.09 1.54
CA LYS A 99 -8.55 -5.42 2.07
C LYS A 99 -9.48 -6.20 1.13
N LYS A 100 -10.44 -5.53 0.47
CA LYS A 100 -11.34 -6.16 -0.52
C LYS A 100 -10.62 -6.65 -1.78
N HIS A 101 -9.51 -6.01 -2.13
CA HIS A 101 -8.72 -6.39 -3.31
C HIS A 101 -7.72 -7.50 -3.03
N TRP A 102 -7.44 -7.81 -1.76
CA TRP A 102 -6.59 -8.93 -1.40
C TRP A 102 -7.33 -10.26 -1.54
N LYS A 103 -6.98 -11.04 -2.56
CA LYS A 103 -7.55 -12.37 -2.78
C LYS A 103 -6.62 -13.49 -2.31
N PRO A 104 -7.16 -14.62 -1.84
CA PRO A 104 -6.38 -15.82 -1.58
C PRO A 104 -5.56 -16.22 -2.81
N THR A 105 -4.30 -16.60 -2.60
CA THR A 105 -3.38 -17.02 -3.66
C THR A 105 -3.02 -18.48 -3.49
N GLU A 106 -3.18 -19.28 -4.54
CA GLU A 106 -2.82 -20.69 -4.53
C GLU A 106 -1.40 -20.95 -5.07
N THR A 107 -0.68 -21.85 -4.38
CA THR A 107 0.61 -22.35 -4.85
C THR A 107 0.81 -23.81 -4.41
N GLY A 108 0.81 -24.72 -5.37
CA GLY A 108 0.93 -26.17 -5.10
C GLY A 108 -0.17 -26.65 -4.14
N LYS A 109 0.24 -27.29 -3.03
CA LYS A 109 -0.63 -27.74 -1.93
C LYS A 109 -1.00 -26.65 -0.92
N LEU A 110 -0.58 -25.41 -1.13
CA LEU A 110 -0.81 -24.30 -0.21
C LEU A 110 -1.87 -23.31 -0.76
N ILE A 111 -2.64 -22.75 0.15
CA ILE A 111 -3.46 -21.54 -0.07
C ILE A 111 -2.96 -20.48 0.91
N ILE A 112 -2.57 -19.32 0.39
CA ILE A 112 -2.13 -18.18 1.18
C ILE A 112 -3.29 -17.20 1.20
N ALA A 113 -3.87 -16.98 2.38
CA ALA A 113 -5.08 -16.19 2.51
C ALA A 113 -4.91 -15.13 3.61
N PRO A 114 -5.56 -13.97 3.48
CA PRO A 114 -5.63 -13.03 4.58
C PRO A 114 -6.46 -13.59 5.74
N SER A 115 -6.25 -13.07 6.95
CA SER A 115 -6.89 -13.58 8.17
C SER A 115 -8.43 -13.50 8.13
N TRP A 116 -8.99 -12.54 7.38
CA TRP A 116 -10.43 -12.30 7.25
C TRP A 116 -11.15 -13.14 6.18
N GLU A 117 -10.43 -13.84 5.29
CA GLU A 117 -11.04 -14.66 4.24
C GLU A 117 -11.43 -16.05 4.74
N LYS A 118 -12.65 -16.49 4.45
CA LYS A 118 -13.11 -17.85 4.76
C LYS A 118 -12.73 -18.79 3.62
N ILE A 119 -11.89 -19.77 3.94
CA ILE A 119 -11.54 -20.86 3.03
C ILE A 119 -12.15 -22.14 3.61
N GLU A 120 -13.18 -22.65 2.95
CA GLU A 120 -13.91 -23.86 3.35
C GLU A 120 -13.72 -24.96 2.30
N ASN A 121 -13.88 -26.22 2.70
CA ASN A 121 -13.88 -27.38 1.81
C ASN A 121 -12.63 -27.53 0.92
N THR A 122 -11.44 -27.41 1.51
CA THR A 122 -10.17 -27.62 0.80
C THR A 122 -9.31 -28.69 1.47
N GLU A 123 -8.67 -29.52 0.67
CA GLU A 123 -7.62 -30.45 1.12
C GLU A 123 -6.24 -29.78 1.17
N LYS A 124 -6.13 -28.54 0.67
CA LYS A 124 -4.89 -27.76 0.67
C LYS A 124 -4.59 -27.21 2.06
N ILE A 125 -3.31 -27.02 2.35
CA ILE A 125 -2.85 -26.37 3.57
C ILE A 125 -3.09 -24.87 3.45
N VAL A 126 -3.93 -24.32 4.33
CA VAL A 126 -4.16 -22.87 4.40
C VAL A 126 -3.13 -22.22 5.33
N ILE A 127 -2.39 -21.25 4.82
CA ILE A 127 -1.52 -20.36 5.57
C ILE A 127 -2.18 -18.98 5.63
N ARG A 128 -2.47 -18.52 6.85
CA ARG A 128 -3.06 -17.20 7.08
C ARG A 128 -1.97 -16.19 7.34
N ILE A 129 -1.88 -15.18 6.50
CA ILE A 129 -0.93 -14.07 6.63
C ILE A 129 -1.71 -12.78 6.77
N GLU A 130 -1.40 -11.97 7.77
CA GLU A 130 -1.89 -10.60 7.80
C GLU A 130 -1.06 -9.79 6.82
N PRO A 131 -1.67 -9.24 5.77
CA PRO A 131 -0.94 -8.38 4.89
C PRO A 131 -0.70 -7.07 5.63
N ASN A 132 0.57 -6.77 5.84
CA ASN A 132 1.06 -5.57 6.48
C ASN A 132 2.34 -5.14 5.75
N MET A 133 3.12 -4.20 6.30
CA MET A 133 4.35 -3.68 5.68
C MET A 133 5.48 -4.71 5.51
N ALA A 134 5.32 -5.94 6.01
CA ALA A 134 6.31 -7.00 5.85
C ALA A 134 6.22 -7.65 4.45
N PHE A 135 7.36 -7.75 3.76
CA PHE A 135 7.48 -8.48 2.51
C PHE A 135 7.28 -9.99 2.70
N GLY A 136 6.79 -10.70 1.68
CA GLY A 136 6.57 -12.15 1.74
C GLY A 136 5.11 -12.58 1.96
N THR A 137 4.15 -11.77 1.54
CA THR A 137 2.72 -12.07 1.74
C THR A 137 2.15 -13.16 0.83
N GLY A 138 2.98 -13.73 -0.06
CA GLY A 138 2.60 -14.82 -0.96
C GLY A 138 2.06 -14.40 -2.33
N THR A 139 1.83 -13.10 -2.54
CA THR A 139 1.32 -12.56 -3.81
C THR A 139 2.41 -12.40 -4.86
N HIS A 140 3.67 -12.25 -4.45
CA HIS A 140 4.82 -12.09 -5.35
C HIS A 140 5.34 -13.44 -5.87
N GLU A 141 5.78 -13.48 -7.12
CA GLU A 141 6.22 -14.69 -7.84
C GLU A 141 7.38 -15.40 -7.15
N THR A 142 8.32 -14.64 -6.59
CA THR A 142 9.49 -15.19 -5.89
C THR A 142 9.07 -16.00 -4.67
N THR A 143 8.12 -15.51 -3.88
CA THR A 143 7.58 -16.24 -2.73
C THR A 143 6.92 -17.55 -3.17
N ARG A 144 6.14 -17.53 -4.26
CA ARG A 144 5.48 -18.73 -4.80
C ARG A 144 6.49 -19.78 -5.29
N LEU A 145 7.57 -19.34 -5.92
CA LEU A 145 8.65 -20.23 -6.36
C LEU A 145 9.34 -20.91 -5.18
N CYS A 146 9.69 -20.15 -4.14
CA CYS A 146 10.28 -20.69 -2.92
C CYS A 146 9.35 -21.69 -2.23
N LEU A 147 8.05 -21.38 -2.15
CA LEU A 147 7.06 -22.29 -1.54
C LEU A 147 6.93 -23.62 -2.32
N LYS A 148 6.97 -23.59 -3.65
CA LYS A 148 7.01 -24.81 -4.47
C LYS A 148 8.30 -25.60 -4.25
N ALA A 149 9.44 -24.91 -4.20
CA ALA A 149 10.72 -25.57 -3.96
C ALA A 149 10.74 -26.27 -2.58
N ILE A 150 10.15 -25.65 -1.55
CA ILE A 150 9.96 -26.28 -0.23
C ILE A 150 9.05 -27.51 -0.37
N GLU A 151 7.92 -27.40 -1.05
CA GLU A 151 7.02 -28.54 -1.24
C GLU A 151 7.70 -29.74 -1.92
N GLU A 152 8.56 -29.49 -2.91
CA GLU A 152 9.20 -30.53 -3.71
C GLU A 152 10.46 -31.13 -3.05
N ASN A 153 11.18 -30.34 -2.24
CA ASN A 153 12.53 -30.72 -1.77
C ASN A 153 12.68 -30.82 -0.25
N TYR A 154 11.75 -30.25 0.54
CA TYR A 154 11.87 -30.27 2.00
C TYR A 154 11.35 -31.59 2.57
N LEU A 155 12.24 -32.35 3.23
CA LEU A 155 11.88 -33.56 3.96
C LEU A 155 11.74 -33.28 5.47
N PRO A 156 10.81 -33.93 6.19
CA PRO A 156 10.52 -33.68 7.61
C PRO A 156 11.73 -33.75 8.55
N GLU A 157 12.70 -34.60 8.23
CA GLU A 157 13.94 -34.83 8.95
C GLU A 157 14.98 -33.71 8.77
N MET A 158 14.81 -32.85 7.77
CA MET A 158 15.72 -31.75 7.50
C MET A 158 15.50 -30.58 8.48
N SER A 159 16.62 -29.93 8.83
CA SER A 159 16.57 -28.59 9.43
C SER A 159 16.23 -27.55 8.37
N PHE A 160 15.58 -26.46 8.78
CA PHE A 160 15.14 -25.39 7.89
C PHE A 160 15.55 -24.04 8.46
N LEU A 161 16.14 -23.18 7.62
CA LEU A 161 16.53 -21.82 7.97
C LEU A 161 15.93 -20.85 6.95
N ASP A 162 15.15 -19.89 7.43
CA ASP A 162 14.53 -18.84 6.62
C ASP A 162 15.28 -17.52 6.80
N VAL A 163 16.25 -17.25 5.93
CA VAL A 163 17.06 -16.02 5.99
C VAL A 163 16.33 -14.89 5.30
N GLY A 164 16.02 -13.82 6.05
CA GLY A 164 15.20 -12.72 5.54
C GLY A 164 13.70 -13.05 5.55
N THR A 165 13.24 -13.71 6.62
CA THR A 165 11.92 -14.36 6.73
C THR A 165 10.71 -13.46 6.46
N GLY A 166 10.82 -12.13 6.61
CA GLY A 166 9.72 -11.21 6.36
C GLY A 166 8.46 -11.58 7.15
N THR A 167 7.36 -11.89 6.46
CA THR A 167 6.10 -12.40 7.04
C THR A 167 6.22 -13.76 7.75
N GLY A 168 7.33 -14.49 7.60
CA GLY A 168 7.47 -15.84 8.14
C GLY A 168 6.93 -16.94 7.24
N ILE A 169 6.46 -16.60 6.02
CA ILE A 169 5.65 -17.53 5.23
C ILE A 169 6.38 -18.84 4.85
N LEU A 170 7.69 -18.78 4.58
CA LEU A 170 8.47 -19.95 4.19
C LEU A 170 8.69 -20.86 5.41
N ALA A 171 9.07 -20.29 6.56
CA ALA A 171 9.17 -21.01 7.81
C ALA A 171 7.85 -21.69 8.23
N ILE A 172 6.72 -20.98 8.09
CA ILE A 172 5.39 -21.53 8.38
C ILE A 172 5.05 -22.69 7.43
N ALA A 173 5.33 -22.54 6.13
CA ALA A 173 5.09 -23.58 5.15
C ALA A 173 5.90 -24.86 5.44
N ALA A 174 7.21 -24.71 5.71
CA ALA A 174 8.07 -25.84 6.08
C ALA A 174 7.54 -26.57 7.33
N ALA A 175 7.15 -25.83 8.37
CA ALA A 175 6.57 -26.41 9.58
C ALA A 175 5.26 -27.18 9.30
N LYS A 176 4.38 -26.65 8.44
CA LYS A 176 3.12 -27.31 8.07
C LYS A 176 3.36 -28.60 7.27
N PHE A 177 4.29 -28.59 6.33
CA PHE A 177 4.64 -29.80 5.56
C PHE A 177 5.24 -30.89 6.45
N LYS A 178 6.09 -30.53 7.43
CA LYS A 178 6.65 -31.47 8.41
C LYS A 178 5.56 -32.23 9.16
N VAL A 179 4.56 -31.52 9.69
CA VAL A 179 3.44 -32.12 10.44
C VAL A 179 2.58 -33.04 9.55
N GLN A 180 2.31 -32.65 8.31
CA GLN A 180 1.48 -33.45 7.40
C GLN A 180 2.15 -34.79 7.05
N SER A 181 3.46 -34.79 6.83
CA SER A 181 4.23 -36.02 6.55
C SER A 181 4.26 -36.96 7.76
N SER A 182 4.38 -36.43 8.99
CA SER A 182 4.31 -37.26 10.20
C SER A 182 2.93 -37.92 10.39
N LYS A 183 1.83 -37.25 10.03
CA LYS A 183 0.48 -37.87 10.11
C LYS A 183 0.32 -39.04 9.13
N ARG A 184 0.94 -38.97 7.95
CA ARG A 184 0.93 -40.06 6.97
C ARG A 184 1.71 -41.28 7.46
N SER A 185 2.85 -41.09 8.12
CA SER A 185 3.64 -42.22 8.64
C SER A 185 2.94 -42.98 9.77
N PHE A 186 2.07 -42.33 10.57
CA PHE A 186 1.29 -43.03 11.59
C PHE A 186 0.08 -43.80 11.04
N GLN A 187 -0.46 -43.44 9.87
CA GLN A 187 -1.55 -44.19 9.25
C GLN A 187 -1.07 -45.47 8.54
N THR A 188 0.20 -45.53 8.14
CA THR A 188 0.78 -46.71 7.46
C THR A 188 1.17 -47.85 8.41
N LEU A 189 1.11 -47.67 9.74
CA LEU A 189 1.54 -48.66 10.74
C LEU A 189 0.44 -49.61 11.27
N TYR A 190 -0.72 -49.70 10.59
CA TYR A 190 -1.80 -50.65 10.92
C TYR A 190 -2.12 -51.64 9.78
N LEU A 191 -1.10 -52.30 9.25
CA LEU A 191 -1.24 -53.53 8.45
C LEU A 191 -0.33 -54.62 9.00
#